data_AF-A0A0S8KUL2-F1
#
_entry.id   AF-A0A0S8KUL2-F1
#
_cell.length_a   1.000
_cell.length_b   1.000
_cell.length_c   1.000
_cell.angle_alpha   90.00
_cell.angle_beta   90.00
_cell.angle_gamma   90.00
#
_symmetry.space_group_name_H-M   'P 1'
#
loop_
_entity.id
_entity.type
_entity.pdbx_description
1 polymer ?
#
loop_
_entity_poly.entity_id
_entity_poly.type
_entity_poly.pdbx_seq_one_letter_code
_entity_poly.pdbx_strand_id
1 'polypeptide(L)'
;MDSILAASLDSELALALIISSVAFIGFSFLIVLTVRSVPNKLLLLGLLVAVTAVAFTAILPSAGKLSIALMIPAIVLILIGAICLAIGFVAKVVKSDNKVHPKN
;
A
#
# COMPACT_ATOMS: atom_id res chain seq x y z
N MET A 1 -11.87 -27.21 28.39
CA MET A 1 -12.60 -25.95 28.08
C MET A 1 -11.77 -25.04 27.17
N ASP A 2 -10.45 -25.17 27.18
CA ASP A 2 -9.50 -24.40 26.36
C ASP A 2 -9.62 -24.66 24.84
N SER A 3 -10.05 -25.85 24.44
CA SER A 3 -10.20 -26.22 23.02
C SER A 3 -11.37 -25.52 22.31
N ILE A 4 -12.44 -25.20 23.05
CA ILE A 4 -13.61 -24.50 22.51
C ILE A 4 -13.31 -22.99 22.43
N LEU A 5 -12.58 -22.46 23.42
CA LEU A 5 -12.16 -21.06 23.47
C LEU A 5 -11.11 -20.74 22.39
N ALA A 6 -10.19 -21.66 22.11
CA ALA A 6 -9.24 -21.55 21.00
C ALA A 6 -9.96 -21.60 19.63
N ALA A 7 -10.91 -22.54 19.45
CA ALA A 7 -11.67 -22.65 18.21
C ALA A 7 -12.56 -21.42 17.94
N SER A 8 -13.16 -20.82 18.98
CA SER A 8 -13.90 -19.56 18.82
C SER A 8 -12.97 -18.39 18.48
N LEU A 9 -11.78 -18.32 19.08
CA LEU A 9 -10.77 -17.33 18.74
C LEU A 9 -10.31 -17.48 17.28
N ASP A 10 -10.05 -18.71 16.81
CA ASP A 10 -9.68 -18.97 15.42
C ASP A 10 -10.78 -18.54 14.43
N SER A 11 -12.05 -18.76 14.77
CA SER A 11 -13.18 -18.30 13.95
C SER A 11 -13.32 -16.77 13.93
N GLU A 12 -13.17 -16.09 15.07
CA GLU A 12 -13.23 -14.62 15.12
C GLU A 12 -12.03 -13.97 14.43
N LEU A 13 -10.83 -14.53 14.63
CA LEU A 13 -9.61 -14.05 13.98
C LEU A 13 -9.69 -14.27 12.47
N ALA A 14 -10.18 -15.43 12.01
CA ALA A 14 -10.41 -15.70 10.60
C ALA A 14 -11.45 -14.74 10.00
N LEU A 15 -12.55 -14.45 10.70
CA LEU A 15 -13.56 -13.50 10.25
C LEU A 15 -12.98 -12.09 10.16
N ALA A 16 -12.23 -11.64 11.17
CA ALA A 16 -11.55 -10.35 11.19
C ALA A 16 -10.53 -10.22 10.04
N LEU A 17 -9.77 -11.29 9.77
CA LEU A 17 -8.85 -11.37 8.64
C LEU A 17 -9.56 -11.28 7.30
N ILE A 18 -10.69 -11.98 7.13
CA ILE A 18 -11.51 -11.93 5.91
C ILE A 18 -12.05 -10.52 5.70
N ILE A 19 -12.64 -9.90 6.73
CA ILE A 19 -13.16 -8.53 6.66
C ILE A 19 -12.03 -7.54 6.34
N SER A 20 -10.88 -7.68 6.99
CA SER A 20 -9.71 -6.85 6.71
C SER A 20 -9.20 -7.02 5.28
N SER A 21 -9.20 -8.25 4.74
CA SER A 21 -8.81 -8.50 3.35
C SER A 21 -9.81 -7.92 2.35
N VAL A 22 -11.11 -8.05 2.59
CA VAL A 22 -12.15 -7.46 1.73
C VAL A 22 -12.07 -5.95 1.76
N ALA A 23 -11.89 -5.35 2.93
CA ALA A 23 -11.68 -3.91 3.07
C ALA A 23 -10.41 -3.46 2.33
N PHE A 24 -9.30 -4.19 2.47
CA PHE A 24 -8.05 -3.89 1.77
C PHE A 24 -8.21 -3.91 0.24
N ILE A 25 -8.90 -4.92 -0.31
CA ILE A 25 -9.20 -5.01 -1.75
C ILE A 25 -10.10 -3.84 -2.17
N GLY A 26 -11.14 -3.55 -1.41
CA GLY A 26 -12.05 -2.44 -1.68
C GLY A 26 -11.35 -1.09 -1.70
N PHE A 27 -10.53 -0.79 -0.70
CA PHE A 27 -9.72 0.43 -0.64
C PHE A 27 -8.68 0.50 -1.75
N SER A 28 -8.02 -0.62 -2.06
CA SER A 28 -7.07 -0.68 -3.18
C SER A 28 -7.76 -0.33 -4.50
N PHE A 29 -8.94 -0.88 -4.75
CA PHE A 29 -9.74 -0.60 -5.95
C PHE A 29 -10.20 0.86 -5.98
N LEU A 30 -10.65 1.39 -4.84
CA LEU A 30 -11.03 2.80 -4.69
C LEU A 30 -9.85 3.72 -5.02
N ILE A 31 -8.64 3.44 -4.53
CA ILE A 31 -7.43 4.23 -4.84
C ILE A 31 -7.15 4.22 -6.35
N VAL A 32 -7.24 3.06 -6.98
CA VAL A 32 -7.01 2.91 -8.43
C VAL A 32 -8.06 3.68 -9.25
N LEU A 33 -9.31 3.74 -8.80
CA LEU A 33 -10.38 4.46 -9.50
C LEU A 33 -10.32 5.98 -9.26
N THR A 34 -10.02 6.41 -8.03
CA THR A 34 -10.16 7.81 -7.60
C THR A 34 -8.94 8.65 -7.95
N VAL A 35 -7.74 8.08 -7.80
CA VAL A 35 -6.49 8.82 -7.98
C VAL A 35 -6.07 8.77 -9.44
N ARG A 36 -6.16 9.84 -10.21
CA ARG A 36 -5.71 9.80 -11.63
C ARG A 36 -4.19 9.71 -11.81
N SER A 37 -3.43 10.27 -10.88
CA SER A 37 -1.96 10.31 -10.99
C SER A 37 -1.34 8.96 -10.64
N VAL A 38 -0.67 8.34 -11.62
CA VAL A 38 0.12 7.10 -11.46
C VAL A 38 1.06 7.13 -10.24
N PRO A 39 1.88 8.18 -9.99
CA PRO A 39 2.76 8.19 -8.82
C PRO A 39 2.00 8.21 -7.49
N ASN A 40 0.92 8.98 -7.39
CA ASN A 40 0.09 9.01 -6.17
C ASN A 40 -0.63 7.68 -5.95
N LYS A 41 -1.08 7.00 -7.02
CA LYS A 41 -1.65 5.64 -6.92
C LYS A 41 -0.66 4.69 -6.26
N LEU A 42 0.57 4.64 -6.77
CA LEU A 42 1.61 3.73 -6.28
C LEU A 42 2.00 4.03 -4.84
N LEU A 43 2.12 5.31 -4.47
CA LEU A 43 2.40 5.72 -3.09
C LEU A 43 1.27 5.33 -2.14
N LEU A 44 0.01 5.59 -2.50
CA LEU A 44 -1.16 5.24 -1.68
C LEU A 44 -1.33 3.72 -1.55
N LEU A 45 -1.15 2.96 -2.62
CA LEU A 45 -1.17 1.50 -2.60
C LEU A 45 -0.04 0.95 -1.71
N GLY A 46 1.19 1.44 -1.90
CA GLY A 46 2.32 1.02 -1.08
C GLY A 46 2.14 1.34 0.41
N LEU A 47 1.59 2.52 0.72
CA LEU A 47 1.29 2.91 2.10
C LEU A 47 0.17 2.06 2.71
N LEU A 48 -0.89 1.75 1.93
CA LEU A 48 -1.94 0.86 2.36
C LEU A 48 -1.39 -0.54 2.67
N VAL A 49 -0.56 -1.11 1.79
CA VAL A 49 0.10 -2.41 2.04
C VAL A 49 0.96 -2.36 3.29
N ALA A 50 1.75 -1.29 3.48
CA ALA A 50 2.62 -1.15 4.66
C ALA A 50 1.82 -1.09 5.97
N VAL A 51 0.74 -0.30 6.02
CA VAL A 51 -0.15 -0.22 7.20
C VAL A 51 -0.78 -1.58 7.49
N THR A 52 -1.23 -2.26 6.44
CA THR A 52 -1.86 -3.58 6.58
C THR A 52 -0.85 -4.61 7.08
N ALA A 53 0.39 -4.60 6.56
CA ALA A 53 1.46 -5.47 7.02
C ALA A 53 1.77 -5.26 8.51
N VAL A 54 1.90 -4.01 8.96
CA VAL A 54 2.16 -3.67 10.37
C VAL A 54 1.00 -4.12 11.28
N ALA A 55 -0.25 -3.89 10.85
CA ALA A 55 -1.42 -4.35 11.58
C ALA A 55 -1.44 -5.89 11.71
N PHE A 56 -1.10 -6.60 10.63
CA PHE A 56 -1.00 -8.07 10.64
C PHE A 56 0.12 -8.57 11.57
N THR A 57 1.29 -7.91 11.62
CA THR A 57 2.36 -8.30 12.54
C THR A 57 1.98 -8.08 14.00
N ALA A 58 1.21 -7.03 14.28
CA ALA A 58 0.73 -6.73 15.63
C ALA A 58 -0.32 -7.74 16.13
N ILE A 59 -1.18 -8.23 15.23
CA ILE A 59 -2.26 -9.17 15.59
C ILE A 59 -1.77 -10.62 15.61
N LEU A 60 -0.89 -11.01 14.68
CA LEU A 60 -0.31 -12.36 14.61
C LEU A 60 1.23 -12.30 14.63
N PRO A 61 1.86 -12.27 15.83
CA PRO A 61 3.32 -12.26 15.94
C PRO A 61 3.98 -13.53 15.37
N SER A 62 3.28 -14.67 15.36
CA SER A 62 3.81 -15.90 14.73
C SER A 62 3.83 -15.85 13.19
N ALA A 63 3.09 -14.91 12.58
CA ALA A 63 3.06 -14.68 11.14
C ALA A 63 4.14 -13.69 10.65
N GLY A 64 5.16 -13.41 11.48
CA GLY A 64 6.23 -12.45 11.16
C GLY A 64 6.90 -12.68 9.80
N LYS A 65 7.04 -13.93 9.34
CA LYS A 65 7.56 -14.26 8.00
C LYS A 65 6.68 -13.74 6.86
N LEU A 66 5.36 -13.80 7.04
CA LEU A 66 4.35 -13.37 6.06
C LEU A 66 4.27 -11.84 6.02
N SER A 67 4.45 -11.19 7.18
CA SER A 67 4.54 -9.72 7.27
C SER A 67 5.77 -9.16 6.56
N ILE A 68 6.94 -9.81 6.68
CA ILE A 68 8.15 -9.41 5.96
C ILE A 68 7.95 -9.57 4.44
N ALA A 69 7.32 -10.67 4.01
CA ALA A 69 7.01 -10.91 2.62
C ALA A 69 6.06 -9.85 2.02
N LEU A 70 5.15 -9.28 2.82
CA LEU A 70 4.27 -8.17 2.43
C LEU A 70 4.97 -6.80 2.48
N MET A 71 5.99 -6.64 3.32
CA MET A 71 6.72 -5.38 3.47
C MET A 71 7.63 -5.10 2.26
N ILE A 72 8.23 -6.14 1.68
CA ILE A 72 9.08 -6.03 0.48
C ILE A 72 8.34 -5.37 -0.70
N PRO A 73 7.19 -5.89 -1.18
CA PRO A 73 6.44 -5.27 -2.28
C PRO A 73 5.90 -3.88 -1.91
N ALA A 74 5.56 -3.63 -0.64
CA ALA A 74 5.17 -2.30 -0.18
C ALA A 74 6.29 -1.27 -0.40
N ILE A 75 7.51 -1.59 0.04
CA ILE A 75 8.68 -0.74 -0.12
C ILE A 75 9.00 -0.50 -1.60
N VAL A 76 8.93 -1.55 -2.42
CA VAL A 76 9.16 -1.45 -3.87
C VAL A 76 8.13 -0.52 -4.52
N LEU A 77 6.84 -0.65 -4.19
CA LEU A 77 5.78 0.21 -4.69
C LEU A 77 5.98 1.68 -4.29
N ILE A 78 6.39 1.93 -3.04
CA ILE A 78 6.69 3.28 -2.55
C ILE A 78 7.88 3.88 -3.31
N LEU A 79 8.96 3.12 -3.49
CA LEU A 79 10.15 3.55 -4.23
C LEU A 79 9.83 3.89 -5.69
N ILE A 80 9.11 3.01 -6.38
CA ILE A 80 8.70 3.25 -7.78
C ILE A 80 7.78 4.49 -7.85
N GLY A 81 6.82 4.62 -6.92
CA GLY A 81 5.96 5.78 -6.82
C GLY A 81 6.73 7.08 -6.62
N ALA A 82 7.72 7.08 -5.73
CA ALA A 82 8.58 8.23 -5.44
C ALA A 82 9.45 8.61 -6.66
N ILE A 83 10.02 7.62 -7.35
CA ILE A 83 10.81 7.86 -8.58
C ILE A 83 9.93 8.44 -9.68
N CYS A 84 8.73 7.90 -9.89
CA CYS A 84 7.77 8.47 -10.85
C CYS A 84 7.38 9.90 -10.48
N LEU A 85 7.24 10.22 -9.20
CA LEU A 85 6.94 11.58 -8.73
C LEU A 85 8.11 12.53 -9.03
N ALA A 86 9.34 12.10 -8.74
CA ALA A 86 10.56 12.87 -9.01
C ALA A 86 10.73 13.16 -10.51
N ILE A 87 10.57 12.16 -11.37
CA ILE A 87 10.65 12.33 -12.83
C ILE A 87 9.54 13.27 -13.33
N GLY A 88 8.31 13.12 -12.81
CA GLY A 88 7.20 14.01 -13.15
C GLY A 88 7.45 15.46 -12.74
N PHE A 89 8.11 15.68 -11.59
CA PHE A 89 8.49 17.00 -11.11
C PHE A 89 9.58 17.62 -11.99
N VAL A 90 10.63 16.86 -12.30
CA VAL A 90 11.71 17.30 -13.21
C VAL A 90 11.15 17.64 -14.59
N ALA A 91 10.28 16.80 -15.16
CA ALA A 91 9.65 17.07 -16.45
C ALA A 91 8.77 18.34 -16.42
N LYS A 92 8.09 18.61 -15.29
CA LYS A 92 7.31 19.83 -15.11
C LYS A 92 8.19 21.07 -15.01
N VAL A 93 9.32 20.99 -14.28
CA VAL A 93 10.30 22.07 -14.16
C VAL A 93 10.93 22.39 -15.53
N VAL A 94 11.42 21.37 -16.26
CA VAL A 94 11.97 21.53 -17.61
C VAL A 94 10.95 22.14 -18.57
N LYS A 95 9.68 21.72 -18.49
CA LYS A 95 8.60 22.29 -19.32
C LYS A 95 8.27 23.74 -18.95
N SER A 96 8.43 24.10 -17.67
CA SER A 96 8.24 25.46 -17.19
C SER A 96 9.38 26.37 -17.64
N ASP A 97 10.61 25.88 -17.61
CA ASP A 97 11.82 26.60 -18.06
C ASP A 97 11.78 26.88 -19.57
N ASN A 98 11.38 25.88 -20.38
CA ASN A 98 11.23 26.02 -21.83
C ASN A 98 10.09 26.97 -22.26
N LYS A 99 9.17 27.32 -21.36
CA LYS A 99 8.17 28.38 -21.59
C LYS A 99 8.68 29.78 -21.29
N VAL A 100 9.71 29.91 -20.44
CA VAL A 100 10.27 31.21 -20.02
C VAL A 100 11.40 31.64 -20.95
N HIS A 101 12.20 30.70 -21.45
CA HIS A 101 13.16 30.93 -22.53
C HIS A 101 12.85 30.00 -23.71
N PRO A 102 11.97 30.40 -24.65
CA PRO A 102 11.84 29.67 -25.90
C PRO A 102 13.20 29.76 -26.62
N LYS A 103 13.96 28.66 -26.64
CA LYS A 103 15.11 28.53 -27.53
C LYS A 103 14.57 28.49 -28.96
N ASN A 104 14.57 29.66 -29.58
CA ASN A 104 14.44 29.87 -31.02
C ASN A 104 15.74 29.45 -31.71
#